data_AF-A0A9D1HTJ7-F1
#
_entry.id   AF-A0A9D1HTJ7-F1
#
_cell.length_a   1.000
_cell.length_b   1.000
_cell.length_c   1.000
_cell.angle_alpha   90.00
_cell.angle_beta   90.00
_cell.angle_gamma   90.00
#
_symmetry.space_group_name_H-M   'P 1'
#
loop_
_entity.id
_entity.type
_entity.pdbx_description
1 polymer ?
#
loop_
_entity_poly.entity_id
_entity_poly.type
_entity_poly.pdbx_seq_one_letter_code
_entity_poly.pdbx_strand_id
1 'polypeptide(L)'
;MKNKEITVLDQAIHINKDDYFSLTDIARYKNQEEPRFVIQNWMRRIDTIQYLGLWEQLNNPKFNRVEFDTFRSEAGHNYFTMTPKKWIEGVNAIGIISKAGKYNSGTYAHKDIALQFASWISPEINLYIIKEFQRLKAEEQKQLDWSVKRELAKINYRIHTDAIKDNIIIPHEISKEQA
;
A
#
# COMPACT_ATOMS: atom_id res chain seq x y z
N MET A 1 8.05 -6.33 -11.75
CA MET A 1 7.93 -6.21 -10.28
C MET A 1 6.50 -6.52 -9.91
N LYS A 2 6.25 -7.47 -9.01
CA LYS A 2 4.92 -8.10 -8.86
C LYS A 2 3.93 -7.17 -8.16
N ASN A 3 2.85 -6.83 -8.85
CA ASN A 3 1.63 -6.34 -8.20
C ASN A 3 1.16 -7.44 -7.24
N LYS A 4 0.76 -7.05 -6.04
CA LYS A 4 0.17 -7.97 -5.07
C LYS A 4 -1.34 -8.00 -5.33
N GLU A 5 -1.98 -9.09 -4.97
CA GLU A 5 -3.43 -9.22 -5.04
C GLU A 5 -3.93 -9.88 -3.76
N ILE A 6 -5.12 -9.48 -3.33
CA ILE A 6 -5.87 -10.16 -2.29
C ILE A 6 -7.19 -10.64 -2.89
N THR A 7 -7.62 -11.83 -2.50
CA THR A 7 -8.91 -12.37 -2.95
C THR A 7 -9.94 -12.15 -1.86
N VAL A 8 -11.01 -11.45 -2.20
CA VAL A 8 -12.14 -11.19 -1.31
C VAL A 8 -13.41 -11.64 -2.03
N LEU A 9 -14.15 -12.59 -1.46
CA LEU A 9 -15.42 -13.07 -2.02
C LEU A 9 -15.32 -13.37 -3.54
N ASP A 10 -14.34 -14.19 -3.92
CA ASP A 10 -14.05 -14.62 -5.31
C ASP A 10 -13.64 -13.52 -6.31
N GLN A 11 -13.35 -12.31 -5.83
CA GLN A 11 -12.83 -11.24 -6.65
C GLN A 11 -11.46 -10.76 -6.16
N ALA A 12 -10.55 -10.53 -7.11
CA ALA A 12 -9.21 -10.03 -6.84
C ALA A 12 -9.22 -8.50 -6.69
N ILE A 13 -8.57 -8.01 -5.63
CA ILE A 13 -8.28 -6.60 -5.41
C ILE A 13 -6.77 -6.42 -5.54
N HIS A 14 -6.37 -5.59 -6.51
CA HIS A 14 -4.96 -5.33 -6.77
C HIS A 14 -4.39 -4.32 -5.77
N ILE A 15 -3.18 -4.63 -5.29
CA ILE A 15 -2.39 -3.81 -4.37
C ILE A 15 -1.03 -3.50 -5.00
N ASN A 16 -0.71 -2.21 -5.11
CA ASN A 16 0.61 -1.76 -5.57
C ASN A 16 1.67 -1.87 -4.45
N LYS A 17 2.95 -1.69 -4.80
CA LYS A 17 4.11 -1.83 -3.90
C LYS A 17 4.02 -1.00 -2.60
N ASP A 18 3.33 0.15 -2.64
CA ASP A 18 3.21 1.08 -1.51
C ASP A 18 1.91 0.88 -0.70
N ASP A 19 1.34 -0.33 -0.76
CA ASP A 19 0.05 -0.68 -0.13
C ASP A 19 -1.12 0.21 -0.60
N TYR A 20 -1.11 0.57 -1.88
CA TYR A 20 -2.22 1.26 -2.54
C TYR A 20 -3.16 0.23 -3.16
N PHE A 21 -4.42 0.27 -2.75
CA PHE A 21 -5.46 -0.65 -3.18
C PHE A 21 -6.24 -0.06 -4.35
N SER A 22 -6.61 -0.89 -5.31
CA SER A 22 -7.51 -0.52 -6.40
C SER A 22 -8.92 -0.24 -5.86
N LEU A 23 -9.29 1.03 -5.76
CA LEU A 23 -10.68 1.43 -5.47
C LEU A 23 -11.61 0.97 -6.59
N THR A 24 -11.12 0.86 -7.82
CA THR A 24 -11.91 0.36 -8.94
C THR A 24 -12.29 -1.10 -8.75
N ASP A 25 -11.40 -1.94 -8.22
CA ASP A 25 -11.73 -3.35 -7.92
C ASP A 25 -12.74 -3.42 -6.78
N ILE A 26 -12.55 -2.65 -5.70
CA ILE A 26 -13.51 -2.60 -4.58
C ILE A 26 -14.89 -2.07 -5.04
N ALA A 27 -14.92 -1.12 -5.98
CA ALA A 27 -16.17 -0.58 -6.51
C ALA A 27 -16.96 -1.60 -7.36
N ARG A 28 -16.29 -2.57 -8.00
CA ARG A 28 -16.94 -3.59 -8.84
C ARG A 28 -17.88 -4.51 -8.06
N TYR A 29 -17.67 -4.68 -6.74
CA TYR A 29 -18.61 -5.40 -5.88
C TYR A 29 -20.00 -4.73 -5.82
N LYS A 30 -20.10 -3.44 -6.13
CA LYS A 30 -21.37 -2.71 -6.19
C LYS A 30 -21.84 -2.45 -7.61
N ASN A 31 -20.94 -2.12 -8.51
CA ASN A 31 -21.28 -1.93 -9.92
C ASN A 31 -20.13 -2.40 -10.80
N GLN A 32 -20.33 -3.56 -11.43
CA GLN A 32 -19.32 -4.20 -12.26
C GLN A 32 -19.09 -3.47 -13.59
N GLU A 33 -20.16 -2.89 -14.16
CA GLU A 33 -20.12 -2.20 -15.45
C GLU A 33 -19.47 -0.81 -15.33
N GLU A 34 -19.89 -0.04 -14.33
CA GLU A 34 -19.51 1.37 -14.17
C GLU A 34 -18.96 1.69 -12.76
N PRO A 35 -17.85 1.04 -12.33
CA PRO A 35 -17.27 1.24 -11.00
C PRO A 35 -16.80 2.68 -10.75
N ARG A 36 -16.50 3.44 -11.80
CA ARG A 36 -16.08 4.86 -11.70
C ARG A 36 -17.15 5.73 -11.04
N PHE A 37 -18.43 5.46 -11.28
CA PHE A 37 -19.52 6.25 -10.69
C PHE A 37 -19.69 5.96 -9.20
N VAL A 38 -19.38 4.74 -8.75
CA VAL A 38 -19.37 4.40 -7.32
C VAL A 38 -18.34 5.26 -6.57
N ILE A 39 -17.14 5.40 -7.15
CA ILE A 39 -16.07 6.24 -6.57
C ILE A 39 -16.48 7.72 -6.57
N GLN A 40 -17.06 8.22 -7.68
CA GLN A 40 -17.53 9.62 -7.74
C GLN A 40 -18.64 9.91 -6.73
N ASN A 41 -19.58 8.97 -6.55
CA ASN A 41 -20.66 9.11 -5.57
C ASN A 41 -20.13 9.16 -4.13
N TRP A 42 -19.12 8.36 -3.82
CA TRP A 42 -18.44 8.41 -2.54
C TRP A 42 -17.72 9.75 -2.31
N MET A 43 -16.98 10.25 -3.29
CA MET A 43 -16.24 11.52 -3.20
C MET A 43 -17.14 12.76 -3.19
N ARG A 44 -18.42 12.64 -3.56
CA ARG A 44 -19.39 13.75 -3.43
C ARG A 44 -19.73 14.05 -1.97
N ARG A 45 -19.59 13.08 -1.06
CA ARG A 45 -20.05 13.22 0.32
C ARG A 45 -19.11 14.12 1.14
N ILE A 46 -19.71 14.97 1.97
CA ILE A 46 -18.98 15.94 2.79
C ILE A 46 -18.06 15.27 3.83
N ASP A 47 -18.45 14.12 4.36
CA ASP A 47 -17.65 13.34 5.30
C ASP A 47 -16.45 12.70 4.60
N THR A 48 -16.61 12.21 3.37
CA THR A 48 -15.51 11.74 2.54
C THR A 48 -14.51 12.85 2.26
N ILE A 49 -14.96 14.04 1.81
CA ILE A 49 -14.06 15.17 1.54
C ILE A 49 -13.28 15.58 2.80
N GLN A 50 -13.95 15.64 3.95
CA GLN A 50 -13.28 15.95 5.22
C GLN A 50 -12.27 14.87 5.62
N TYR A 51 -12.62 13.60 5.48
CA TYR A 51 -11.72 12.49 5.78
C TYR A 51 -10.47 12.50 4.89
N LEU A 52 -10.66 12.66 3.58
CA LEU A 52 -9.55 12.77 2.62
C LEU A 52 -8.68 13.99 2.94
N GLY A 53 -9.28 15.14 3.20
CA GLY A 53 -8.54 16.35 3.58
C GLY A 53 -7.72 16.18 4.84
N LEU A 54 -8.29 15.55 5.88
CA LEU A 54 -7.56 15.26 7.12
C LEU A 54 -6.39 14.31 6.88
N TRP A 55 -6.61 13.24 6.11
CA TRP A 55 -5.55 12.29 5.78
C TRP A 55 -4.40 12.99 5.03
N GLU A 56 -4.71 13.84 4.05
CA GLU A 56 -3.70 14.61 3.32
C GLU A 56 -2.99 15.63 4.23
N GLN A 57 -3.68 16.34 5.11
CA GLN A 57 -3.05 17.27 6.04
C GLN A 57 -2.01 16.61 6.95
N LEU A 58 -2.25 15.36 7.35
CA LEU A 58 -1.36 14.59 8.22
C LEU A 58 -0.17 13.99 7.47
N ASN A 59 -0.34 13.63 6.19
CA ASN A 59 0.62 12.80 5.45
C ASN A 59 1.29 13.51 4.26
N ASN A 60 0.78 14.67 3.83
CA ASN A 60 1.21 15.37 2.61
C ASN A 60 1.70 16.79 2.91
N PRO A 61 3.02 17.01 2.93
CA PRO A 61 3.61 18.33 3.14
C PRO A 61 3.27 19.37 2.05
N LYS A 62 2.88 18.93 0.85
CA LYS A 62 2.57 19.79 -0.31
C LYS A 62 1.06 20.01 -0.51
N PHE A 63 0.26 19.63 0.49
CA PHE A 63 -1.19 19.72 0.43
C PHE A 63 -1.67 21.17 0.27
N ASN A 64 -2.48 21.40 -0.77
CA ASN A 64 -3.05 22.73 -1.02
C ASN A 64 -4.32 22.93 -0.16
N ARG A 65 -4.12 23.55 1.01
CA ARG A 65 -5.18 23.84 1.98
C ARG A 65 -6.22 24.82 1.47
N VAL A 66 -5.83 25.77 0.62
CA VAL A 66 -6.73 26.81 0.10
C VAL A 66 -7.77 26.18 -0.83
N GLU A 67 -7.32 25.36 -1.78
CA GLU A 67 -8.24 24.66 -2.68
C GLU A 67 -9.10 23.63 -1.93
N PHE A 68 -8.52 22.99 -0.90
CA PHE A 68 -9.28 22.10 -0.03
C PHE A 68 -10.43 22.81 0.67
N ASP A 69 -10.23 24.02 1.22
CA ASP A 69 -11.30 24.77 1.86
C ASP A 69 -12.42 25.13 0.88
N THR A 70 -12.08 25.45 -0.37
CA THR A 70 -13.06 25.63 -1.46
C THR A 70 -13.87 24.35 -1.68
N PHE A 71 -13.22 23.20 -1.91
CA PHE A 71 -13.91 21.91 -2.10
C PHE A 71 -14.75 21.51 -0.90
N ARG A 72 -14.27 21.77 0.32
CA ARG A 72 -14.99 21.49 1.56
C ARG A 72 -16.24 22.36 1.68
N SER A 73 -16.17 23.63 1.28
CA SER A 73 -17.31 24.55 1.31
C SER A 73 -18.39 24.20 0.28
N GLU A 74 -17.99 23.68 -0.88
CA GLU A 74 -18.92 23.24 -1.93
C GLU A 74 -19.53 21.85 -1.63
N ALA A 75 -18.83 21.03 -0.86
CA ALA A 75 -19.23 19.66 -0.56
C ALA A 75 -20.57 19.62 0.19
N GLY A 76 -21.49 18.78 -0.29
CA GLY A 76 -22.85 18.66 0.25
C GLY A 76 -23.92 19.39 -0.58
N HIS A 77 -23.54 20.28 -1.48
CA HIS A 77 -24.50 20.80 -2.46
C HIS A 77 -24.86 19.77 -3.53
N ASN A 78 -26.10 19.80 -4.03
CA ASN A 78 -26.59 18.85 -5.04
C ASN A 78 -25.80 18.91 -6.36
N TYR A 79 -25.28 20.09 -6.70
CA TYR A 79 -24.47 20.31 -7.90
C TYR A 79 -23.00 19.89 -7.71
N PHE A 80 -22.57 19.62 -6.48
CA PHE A 80 -21.18 19.29 -6.20
C PHE A 80 -20.80 17.97 -6.88
N THR A 81 -19.71 18.03 -7.63
CA THR A 81 -19.12 16.87 -8.29
C THR A 81 -17.62 16.83 -7.99
N MET A 82 -17.16 15.66 -7.57
CA MET A 82 -15.75 15.42 -7.28
C MET A 82 -15.32 14.13 -7.96
N THR A 83 -14.27 14.21 -8.76
CA THR A 83 -13.62 13.05 -9.37
C THR A 83 -12.25 12.86 -8.72
N PRO A 84 -11.71 11.62 -8.72
CA PRO A 84 -10.35 11.38 -8.24
C PRO A 84 -9.33 12.31 -8.90
N LYS A 85 -9.47 12.56 -10.20
CA LYS A 85 -8.58 13.46 -10.94
C LYS A 85 -8.68 14.91 -10.46
N LYS A 86 -9.90 15.44 -10.33
CA LYS A 86 -10.13 16.82 -9.82
C LYS A 86 -9.56 16.99 -8.41
N TRP A 87 -9.72 15.99 -7.55
CA TRP A 87 -9.14 15.99 -6.20
C TRP A 87 -7.61 16.02 -6.26
N ILE A 88 -6.99 15.09 -6.99
CA ILE A 88 -5.52 15.01 -7.12
C ILE A 88 -4.92 16.33 -7.59
N GLU A 89 -5.47 16.88 -8.67
CA GLU A 89 -4.95 18.10 -9.31
C GLU A 89 -5.22 19.36 -8.45
N GLY A 90 -6.39 19.45 -7.80
CA GLY A 90 -6.74 20.62 -7.00
C GLY A 90 -5.94 20.72 -5.69
N VAL A 91 -5.86 19.62 -4.94
CA VAL A 91 -5.26 19.64 -3.59
C VAL A 91 -3.82 19.12 -3.53
N ASN A 92 -3.21 18.77 -4.67
CA ASN A 92 -1.95 18.03 -4.77
C ASN A 92 -2.00 16.71 -3.99
N ALA A 93 -3.12 15.98 -4.09
CA ALA A 93 -3.35 14.78 -3.28
C ALA A 93 -2.31 13.70 -3.57
N ILE A 94 -1.81 13.03 -2.53
CA ILE A 94 -0.94 11.84 -2.68
C ILE A 94 -1.66 10.54 -2.31
N GLY A 95 -2.70 10.62 -1.47
CA GLY A 95 -3.42 9.45 -0.94
C GLY A 95 -4.32 8.76 -1.95
N ILE A 96 -4.64 9.43 -3.06
CA ILE A 96 -5.35 8.85 -4.21
C ILE A 96 -4.48 9.01 -5.44
N ILE A 97 -4.40 7.96 -6.25
CA ILE A 97 -3.64 7.94 -7.51
C ILE A 97 -4.58 7.47 -8.61
N SER A 98 -4.65 8.23 -9.70
CA SER A 98 -5.37 7.82 -10.91
C SER A 98 -4.37 7.40 -11.98
N LYS A 99 -4.49 6.16 -12.48
CA LYS A 99 -3.66 5.64 -13.57
C LYS A 99 -4.52 5.42 -14.82
N ALA A 100 -4.12 6.00 -15.94
CA ALA A 100 -4.68 5.75 -17.25
C ALA A 100 -3.79 4.77 -18.03
N GLY A 101 -4.37 3.79 -18.74
CA GLY A 101 -3.61 2.81 -19.53
C GLY A 101 -4.38 1.53 -19.88
N LYS A 102 -3.77 0.67 -20.71
CA LYS A 102 -4.32 -0.64 -21.12
C LYS A 102 -4.19 -1.71 -20.03
N TYR A 103 -3.19 -1.58 -19.15
CA TYR A 103 -2.92 -2.50 -18.04
C TYR A 103 -2.81 -1.70 -16.73
N ASN A 104 -3.42 -2.19 -15.65
CA ASN A 104 -3.48 -1.52 -14.33
C ASN A 104 -4.12 -0.12 -14.34
N SER A 105 -5.07 0.14 -15.25
CA SER A 105 -5.89 1.35 -15.19
C SER A 105 -6.89 1.30 -14.04
N GLY A 106 -7.15 2.46 -13.46
CA GLY A 106 -8.06 2.56 -12.34
C GLY A 106 -7.65 3.64 -11.36
N THR A 107 -8.47 3.78 -10.33
CA THR A 107 -8.17 4.64 -9.19
C THR A 107 -7.66 3.77 -8.07
N TYR A 108 -6.51 4.14 -7.52
CA TYR A 108 -5.88 3.51 -6.39
C TYR A 108 -5.86 4.47 -5.22
N ALA A 109 -5.91 3.95 -3.99
CA ALA A 109 -5.75 4.79 -2.81
C ALA A 109 -4.94 4.09 -1.73
N HIS A 110 -4.33 4.89 -0.86
CA HIS A 110 -3.61 4.41 0.31
C HIS A 110 -4.53 3.51 1.16
N LYS A 111 -3.96 2.51 1.83
CA LYS A 111 -4.69 1.51 2.63
C LYS A 111 -5.78 2.10 3.53
N ASP A 112 -5.50 3.19 4.26
CA ASP A 112 -6.48 3.78 5.19
C ASP A 112 -7.71 4.34 4.43
N ILE A 113 -7.45 5.04 3.32
CA ILE A 113 -8.47 5.60 2.44
C ILE A 113 -9.27 4.47 1.76
N ALA A 114 -8.59 3.42 1.32
CA ALA A 114 -9.24 2.26 0.72
C ALA A 114 -10.13 1.50 1.71
N LEU A 115 -9.70 1.36 2.97
CA LEU A 115 -10.52 0.77 4.03
C LEU A 115 -11.73 1.66 4.37
N GLN A 116 -11.57 2.98 4.40
CA GLN A 116 -12.70 3.89 4.59
C GLN A 116 -13.70 3.81 3.43
N PHE A 117 -13.22 3.70 2.19
CA PHE A 117 -14.07 3.44 1.01
C PHE A 117 -14.79 2.10 1.09
N ALA A 118 -14.08 1.03 1.44
CA ALA A 118 -14.67 -0.29 1.61
C ALA A 118 -15.74 -0.29 2.70
N SER A 119 -15.48 0.38 3.83
CA SER A 119 -16.45 0.54 4.91
C SER A 119 -17.71 1.30 4.47
N TRP A 120 -17.57 2.31 3.61
CA TRP A 120 -18.71 3.02 3.03
C TRP A 120 -19.51 2.14 2.06
N ILE A 121 -18.83 1.28 1.30
CA ILE A 121 -19.45 0.33 0.38
C ILE A 121 -20.22 -0.76 1.14
N SER A 122 -19.56 -1.44 2.07
CA SER A 122 -20.13 -2.53 2.87
C SER A 122 -19.20 -2.88 4.04
N PRO A 123 -19.71 -2.91 5.28
CA PRO A 123 -18.95 -3.38 6.44
C PRO A 123 -18.36 -4.79 6.25
N GLU A 124 -19.09 -5.67 5.56
CA GLU A 124 -18.65 -7.04 5.26
C GLU A 124 -17.38 -7.04 4.40
N ILE A 125 -17.41 -6.35 3.26
CA ILE A 125 -16.26 -6.25 2.34
C ILE A 125 -15.06 -5.66 3.07
N ASN A 126 -15.29 -4.63 3.89
CA ASN A 126 -14.23 -4.03 4.69
C ASN A 126 -13.56 -5.03 5.64
N LEU A 127 -14.35 -5.82 6.38
CA LEU A 127 -13.81 -6.84 7.29
C LEU A 127 -13.00 -7.91 6.55
N TYR A 128 -13.46 -8.36 5.38
CA TYR A 128 -12.71 -9.30 4.56
C TYR A 128 -11.38 -8.71 4.06
N ILE A 129 -11.39 -7.47 3.57
CA ILE A 129 -10.17 -6.76 3.15
C ILE A 129 -9.18 -6.64 4.30
N ILE A 130 -9.64 -6.23 5.50
CA ILE A 130 -8.80 -6.12 6.70
C ILE A 130 -8.15 -7.47 7.02
N LYS A 131 -8.95 -8.53 7.09
CA LYS A 131 -8.48 -9.88 7.43
C LYS A 131 -7.43 -10.37 6.43
N GLU A 132 -7.71 -10.20 5.14
CA GLU A 132 -6.83 -10.71 4.09
C GLU A 132 -5.54 -9.89 3.96
N PHE A 133 -5.63 -8.57 4.16
CA PHE A 133 -4.44 -7.73 4.21
C PHE A 133 -3.55 -8.04 5.41
N GLN A 134 -4.14 -8.29 6.59
CA GLN A 134 -3.39 -8.73 7.78
C GLN A 134 -2.70 -10.08 7.55
N ARG A 135 -3.39 -11.04 6.92
CA ARG A 135 -2.81 -12.33 6.53
C ARG A 135 -1.59 -12.14 5.63
N LEU A 136 -1.74 -11.34 4.58
CA LEU A 136 -0.66 -11.02 3.65
C LEU A 136 0.55 -10.39 4.35
N LYS A 137 0.32 -9.42 5.24
CA LYS A 137 1.40 -8.77 6.01
C LYS A 137 2.11 -9.72 6.97
N ALA A 138 1.39 -10.63 7.61
CA ALA A 138 1.99 -11.64 8.46
C ALA A 138 2.90 -12.60 7.67
N GLU A 139 2.52 -12.95 6.44
CA GLU A 139 3.35 -13.77 5.55
C GLU A 139 4.60 -13.03 5.07
N GLU A 140 4.48 -11.75 4.72
CA GLU A 140 5.61 -10.89 4.38
C GLU A 140 6.62 -10.79 5.53
N GLN A 141 6.14 -10.60 6.75
CA GLN A 141 6.98 -10.51 7.94
C GLN A 141 7.75 -11.82 8.20
N LYS A 142 7.08 -12.98 8.03
CA LYS A 142 7.74 -14.29 8.18
C LYS A 142 8.82 -14.51 7.14
N GLN A 143 8.59 -14.14 5.88
CA GLN A 143 9.58 -14.24 4.81
C GLN A 143 10.79 -13.32 5.07
N LEU A 144 10.54 -12.12 5.58
CA LEU A 144 11.58 -11.18 5.96
C LEU A 144 12.45 -11.75 7.09
N ASP A 145 11.82 -12.27 8.15
CA ASP A 145 12.53 -12.87 9.29
C ASP A 145 13.39 -14.08 8.87
N TRP A 146 12.85 -14.95 8.01
CA TRP A 146 13.60 -16.04 7.39
C TRP A 146 14.84 -15.54 6.62
N SER A 147 14.66 -14.51 5.79
CA SER A 147 15.74 -13.94 4.98
C SER A 147 16.84 -13.34 5.87
N VAL A 148 16.45 -12.58 6.90
CA VAL A 148 17.37 -11.97 7.87
C VAL A 148 18.17 -13.04 8.60
N LYS A 149 17.51 -14.09 9.11
CA LYS A 149 18.19 -15.22 9.77
C LYS A 149 19.22 -15.87 8.86
N ARG A 150 18.89 -16.05 7.57
CA ARG A 150 19.81 -16.65 6.60
C ARG A 150 21.02 -15.76 6.32
N GLU A 151 20.83 -14.45 6.16
CA GLU A 151 21.94 -13.53 5.93
C GLU A 151 22.83 -13.38 7.17
N LEU A 152 22.24 -13.33 8.38
CA LEU A 152 23.00 -13.37 9.64
C LEU A 152 23.83 -14.64 9.77
N ALA A 153 23.25 -15.81 9.46
CA ALA A 153 23.99 -17.08 9.50
C ALA A 153 25.17 -17.10 8.51
N LYS A 154 25.01 -16.55 7.30
CA LYS A 154 26.10 -16.43 6.32
C LYS A 154 27.21 -15.51 6.79
N ILE A 155 26.85 -14.35 7.35
CA ILE A 155 27.80 -13.39 7.91
C ILE A 155 28.58 -14.05 9.05
N ASN A 156 27.89 -14.70 9.99
CA ASN A 156 28.53 -15.41 11.09
C ASN A 156 29.47 -16.50 10.58
N TYR A 157 29.05 -17.31 9.61
CA TYR A 157 29.91 -18.35 9.03
C TYR A 157 31.18 -17.76 8.42
N ARG A 158 31.08 -16.65 7.67
CA ARG A 158 32.25 -15.96 7.11
C ARG A 158 33.17 -15.44 8.21
N ILE A 159 32.63 -14.72 9.19
CA ILE A 159 33.40 -14.18 10.33
C ILE A 159 34.13 -15.31 11.06
N HIS A 160 33.43 -16.42 11.36
CA HIS A 160 34.05 -17.56 12.04
C HIS A 160 35.12 -18.23 11.18
N THR A 161 34.88 -18.41 9.88
CA THR A 161 35.84 -19.05 8.98
C THR A 161 37.08 -18.18 8.77
N ASP A 162 36.90 -16.88 8.60
CA ASP A 162 37.98 -15.91 8.47
C ASP A 162 38.78 -15.84 9.78
N ALA A 163 38.12 -15.79 10.94
CA ALA A 163 38.80 -15.85 12.24
C ALA A 163 39.58 -17.17 12.48
N ILE A 164 39.07 -18.31 12.01
CA ILE A 164 39.79 -19.60 12.08
C ILE A 164 41.03 -19.57 11.16
N LYS A 165 40.89 -19.05 9.94
CA LYS A 165 42.02 -18.89 9.02
C LYS A 165 43.09 -17.96 9.58
N ASP A 166 42.69 -16.86 10.19
CA ASP A 166 43.59 -15.81 10.64
C ASP A 166 44.25 -16.14 12.00
N ASN A 167 43.57 -16.87 12.90
CA ASN A 167 44.05 -17.12 14.26
C ASN A 167 44.31 -18.59 14.64
N ILE A 168 43.75 -19.57 13.93
CA ILE A 168 43.91 -21.01 14.28
C ILE A 168 44.77 -21.74 13.25
N ILE A 169 44.65 -21.40 11.96
CA ILE A 169 45.57 -21.88 10.93
C ILE A 169 46.86 -21.06 11.03
N ILE A 170 47.67 -21.42 12.02
CA ILE A 170 49.11 -21.14 12.01
C ILE A 170 49.65 -21.70 10.68
N PRO A 171 50.48 -20.96 9.92
CA PRO A 171 51.08 -21.48 8.70
C PRO A 171 51.71 -22.84 9.02
N HIS A 172 51.38 -23.82 8.21
CA HIS A 172 52.00 -25.13 8.22
C HIS A 172 53.44 -25.01 7.67
N GLU A 173 54.29 -24.26 8.35
CA GLU A 173 55.72 -24.54 8.38
C GLU A 173 55.98 -25.30 9.69
N ILE A 174 55.55 -26.56 9.72
CA ILE A 174 56.23 -27.51 10.57
C ILE A 174 57.63 -27.63 9.97
N SER A 175 58.63 -26.99 10.58
CA SER A 175 60.02 -27.23 10.20
C SER A 175 60.32 -28.71 10.47
N LYS A 176 61.17 -29.33 9.63
CA LYS A 176 61.56 -30.75 9.72
C LYS A 176 62.22 -31.16 11.05
N GLU A 177 62.36 -30.26 12.03
CA GLU A 177 62.98 -30.52 13.33
C GLU A 177 61.99 -30.97 14.42
N GLN A 178 60.68 -31.01 14.14
CA GLN A 178 59.67 -31.45 15.12
C GLN A 178 58.89 -32.71 14.70
N ALA A 179 59.46 -33.55 13.81
CA ALA A 179 58.92 -34.86 13.44
C ALA A 179 59.82 -36.01 13.90
#